data_AF-A0A146LSV1-F1
#
_entry.id   AF-A0A146LSV1-F1
#
_cell.length_a   1.000
_cell.length_b   1.000
_cell.length_c   1.000
_cell.angle_alpha   90.00
_cell.angle_beta   90.00
_cell.angle_gamma   90.00
#
_symmetry.space_group_name_H-M   'P 1'
#
loop_
_entity.id
_entity.type
_entity.pdbx_description
1 polymer ?
#
loop_
_entity_poly.entity_id
_entity_poly.type
_entity_poly.pdbx_seq_one_letter_code
_entity_poly.pdbx_strand_id
1 'polypeptide(L)'
;MHEYTYQAMVYDILPTKNEKVYLRYENRYDRYYDDEKNTVILNESEDAIWDTNRHLHIGEVCTQLPKEMARFKKENRMARMEDERGQAEREGQRVNISTRQLSSALSDYTKYVHTINLLSKHLRLSSECLEKSNQYKLQDIANLEQNLVCNFDEEHNQVSMRECIKDLHHKLSIPTTGSEERMRLLLL
;
A
#
# COMPACT_ATOMS: atom_id res chain seq x y z
N MET A 1 -12.91 -14.56 0.61
CA MET A 1 -12.74 -13.82 1.86
C MET A 1 -11.77 -12.70 1.61
N HIS A 2 -11.99 -11.55 2.24
CA HIS A 2 -11.03 -10.47 2.27
C HIS A 2 -9.80 -10.90 3.06
N GLU A 3 -8.63 -10.68 2.47
CA GLU A 3 -7.34 -11.03 3.06
C GLU A 3 -6.51 -9.77 3.30
N TYR A 4 -5.85 -9.72 4.46
CA TYR A 4 -5.14 -8.53 4.94
C TYR A 4 -3.61 -8.63 4.85
N THR A 5 -3.10 -9.69 4.23
CA THR A 5 -1.70 -9.70 3.77
C THR A 5 -1.53 -8.72 2.62
N TYR A 6 -0.39 -8.03 2.56
CA TYR A 6 -0.21 -6.90 1.65
C TYR A 6 -0.48 -7.25 0.18
N GLN A 7 0.05 -8.39 -0.28
CA GLN A 7 -0.18 -8.86 -1.63
C GLN A 7 -1.66 -9.16 -1.90
N ALA A 8 -2.28 -9.97 -1.05
CA ALA A 8 -3.67 -10.35 -1.25
C ALA A 8 -4.57 -9.12 -1.28
N MET A 9 -4.38 -8.20 -0.34
CA MET A 9 -5.16 -6.98 -0.23
C MET A 9 -5.01 -6.06 -1.46
N VAL A 10 -3.79 -5.92 -1.98
CA VAL A 10 -3.53 -5.14 -3.20
C VAL A 10 -4.29 -5.71 -4.39
N TYR A 11 -4.19 -7.02 -4.62
CA TYR A 11 -4.86 -7.67 -5.75
C TYR A 11 -6.38 -7.75 -5.59
N ASP A 12 -6.87 -7.75 -4.36
CA ASP A 12 -8.30 -7.79 -4.05
C ASP A 12 -8.98 -6.42 -4.22
N ILE A 13 -8.38 -5.36 -3.69
CA ILE A 13 -9.05 -4.04 -3.53
C ILE A 13 -8.70 -3.06 -4.65
N LEU A 14 -7.51 -3.18 -5.24
CA LEU A 14 -7.02 -2.24 -6.25
C LEU A 14 -7.28 -2.76 -7.66
N PRO A 15 -7.49 -1.85 -8.64
CA PRO A 15 -7.61 -2.25 -10.03
C PRO A 15 -6.26 -2.80 -10.50
N THR A 16 -6.22 -4.11 -10.73
CA THR A 16 -5.05 -4.82 -11.23
C THR A 16 -5.32 -5.43 -12.61
N LYS A 17 -4.28 -5.51 -13.45
CA LYS A 17 -4.31 -6.25 -14.71
C LYS A 17 -2.97 -6.96 -14.88
N ASN A 18 -3.00 -8.30 -14.84
CA ASN A 18 -1.81 -9.14 -14.72
C ASN A 18 -1.02 -8.76 -13.46
N GLU A 19 0.15 -8.13 -13.60
CA GLU A 19 1.04 -7.69 -12.50
C GLU A 19 1.08 -6.15 -12.35
N LYS A 20 0.28 -5.44 -13.16
CA LYS A 20 0.18 -3.98 -13.13
C LYS A 20 -0.93 -3.56 -12.18
N VAL A 21 -0.58 -2.73 -11.21
CA VAL A 21 -1.53 -2.04 -10.34
C VAL A 21 -1.64 -0.59 -10.76
N TYR A 22 -2.86 -0.12 -10.94
CA TYR A 22 -3.14 1.24 -11.35
C TYR A 22 -3.56 2.10 -10.15
N LEU A 23 -2.71 3.04 -9.76
CA LEU A 23 -3.00 3.98 -8.68
C LEU A 23 -3.84 5.15 -9.19
N ARG A 24 -4.83 5.59 -8.40
CA ARG A 24 -5.77 6.63 -8.84
C ARG A 24 -5.13 8.02 -8.83
N TYR A 25 -5.42 8.85 -9.83
CA TYR A 25 -5.02 10.27 -9.89
C TYR A 25 -5.88 11.13 -8.93
N GLU A 26 -5.34 12.21 -8.37
CA GLU A 26 -6.12 13.24 -7.65
C GLU A 26 -7.14 13.99 -8.56
N ASN A 27 -6.98 13.92 -9.88
CA ASN A 27 -7.91 14.50 -10.85
C ASN A 27 -8.93 13.47 -11.31
N ARG A 28 -10.15 13.63 -10.79
CA ARG A 28 -11.28 12.69 -10.83
C ARG A 28 -11.89 12.39 -12.21
N TYR A 29 -11.24 12.73 -13.31
CA TYR A 29 -11.90 12.79 -14.63
C TYR A 29 -11.63 11.65 -15.60
N ASP A 30 -10.62 10.79 -15.39
CA ASP A 30 -10.43 9.62 -16.27
C ASP A 30 -10.25 8.32 -15.51
N ARG A 31 -11.01 7.30 -15.95
CA ARG A 31 -11.19 6.05 -15.22
C ARG A 31 -10.18 4.96 -15.59
N TYR A 32 -9.30 5.21 -16.56
CA TYR A 32 -8.20 4.31 -16.94
C TYR A 32 -7.20 5.11 -17.81
N TYR A 33 -6.17 5.68 -17.19
CA TYR A 33 -5.03 6.22 -17.92
C TYR A 33 -3.82 5.34 -17.60
N ASP A 34 -3.28 4.67 -18.63
CA ASP A 34 -2.01 3.93 -18.58
C ASP A 34 -0.86 4.94 -18.56
N ASP A 35 -0.80 5.75 -17.50
CA ASP A 35 0.33 6.63 -17.24
C ASP A 35 1.40 5.81 -16.50
N GLU A 36 2.60 5.74 -17.09
CA GLU A 36 3.77 5.06 -16.49
C GLU A 36 4.06 5.58 -15.08
N LYS A 37 3.70 6.83 -14.76
CA LYS A 37 3.89 7.41 -13.43
C LYS A 37 2.94 6.85 -12.36
N ASN A 38 1.78 6.34 -12.76
CA ASN A 38 0.73 5.84 -11.86
C ASN A 38 0.57 4.33 -11.91
N THR A 39 1.38 3.66 -12.73
CA THR A 39 1.43 2.21 -12.81
C THR A 39 2.55 1.68 -11.93
N VAL A 40 2.21 0.77 -11.03
CA VAL A 40 3.15 0.00 -10.23
C VAL A 40 3.20 -1.41 -10.80
N ILE A 41 4.39 -1.87 -11.15
CA ILE A 41 4.62 -3.26 -11.56
C ILE A 41 5.20 -3.95 -10.33
N LEU A 42 4.53 -5.01 -9.87
CA LEU A 42 4.93 -5.74 -8.68
C LEU A 42 5.69 -7.00 -9.10
N ASN A 43 7.02 -6.96 -9.00
CA ASN A 43 7.91 -8.04 -9.41
C ASN A 43 8.94 -8.33 -8.30
N GLU A 44 8.93 -9.56 -7.80
CA GLU A 44 9.80 -10.04 -6.72
C GLU A 44 11.29 -9.94 -7.06
N SER A 45 11.66 -10.14 -8.33
CA SER A 45 13.06 -10.16 -8.76
C SER A 45 13.69 -8.77 -8.89
N GLU A 46 12.87 -7.74 -9.09
CA GLU A 46 13.32 -6.36 -9.32
C GLU A 46 12.94 -5.42 -8.16
N ASP A 47 12.02 -5.83 -7.29
CA ASP A 47 11.49 -5.04 -6.19
C ASP A 47 11.65 -5.76 -4.84
N ALA A 48 12.78 -5.50 -4.18
CA ALA A 48 13.08 -6.08 -2.86
C ALA A 48 12.11 -5.61 -1.75
N ILE A 49 11.50 -4.44 -1.91
CA ILE A 49 10.53 -3.91 -0.94
C ILE A 49 9.25 -4.73 -1.03
N TRP A 50 8.79 -5.00 -2.27
CA TRP A 50 7.68 -5.90 -2.50
C TRP A 50 7.95 -7.30 -1.95
N ASP A 51 9.08 -7.91 -2.32
CA ASP A 51 9.42 -9.29 -1.91
C ASP A 51 9.42 -9.47 -0.38
N THR A 52 9.96 -8.48 0.35
CA THR A 52 10.03 -8.54 1.82
C THR A 52 8.67 -8.32 2.49
N ASN A 53 7.82 -7.46 1.93
CA ASN A 53 6.60 -6.99 2.61
C ASN A 53 5.31 -7.69 2.15
N ARG A 54 5.29 -8.32 0.97
CA ARG A 54 4.10 -8.89 0.31
C ARG A 54 3.27 -9.84 1.17
N HIS A 55 3.90 -10.55 2.11
CA HIS A 55 3.23 -11.52 2.98
C HIS A 55 2.91 -10.99 4.37
N LEU A 56 3.37 -9.79 4.70
CA LEU A 56 3.08 -9.16 5.99
C LEU A 56 1.66 -8.61 6.01
N HIS A 57 1.10 -8.50 7.21
CA HIS A 57 -0.18 -7.85 7.42
C HIS A 57 -0.10 -6.36 7.03
N ILE A 58 -1.11 -5.81 6.37
CA ILE A 58 -1.10 -4.43 5.85
C ILE A 58 -0.79 -3.39 6.93
N GLY A 59 -1.28 -3.59 8.15
CA GLY A 59 -1.00 -2.69 9.28
C GLY A 59 0.48 -2.65 9.67
N GLU A 60 1.18 -3.78 9.52
CA GLU A 60 2.62 -3.85 9.74
C GLU A 60 3.37 -3.13 8.60
N VAL A 61 3.00 -3.39 7.35
CA VAL A 61 3.58 -2.72 6.17
C VAL A 61 3.45 -1.20 6.26
N CYS A 62 2.26 -0.69 6.63
CA CYS A 62 2.02 0.75 6.80
C CYS A 62 2.82 1.38 7.94
N THR A 63 3.29 0.57 8.90
CA THR A 63 4.17 1.01 9.99
C THR A 63 5.65 0.92 9.60
N GLN A 64 6.03 -0.08 8.81
CA GLN A 64 7.41 -0.34 8.42
C GLN A 64 7.89 0.57 7.29
N LEU A 65 7.11 0.73 6.21
CA LEU A 65 7.53 1.50 5.03
C LEU A 65 7.95 2.96 5.33
N PRO A 66 7.22 3.73 6.17
CA PRO A 66 7.66 5.09 6.52
C PRO A 66 8.98 5.11 7.29
N LYS A 67 9.22 4.11 8.16
CA LYS A 67 10.47 3.97 8.91
C LYS A 67 11.63 3.62 7.99
N GLU A 68 11.39 2.72 7.04
CA GLU A 68 12.38 2.34 6.03
C GLU A 68 12.75 3.53 5.15
N MET A 69 11.75 4.31 4.69
CA MET A 69 11.97 5.57 3.96
C MET A 69 12.82 6.56 4.75
N ALA A 70 12.48 6.80 6.02
CA ALA A 70 13.24 7.70 6.89
C ALA A 70 14.68 7.21 7.11
N ARG A 71 14.86 5.91 7.33
CA ARG A 71 16.17 5.28 7.50
C ARG A 71 17.01 5.41 6.23
N PHE A 72 16.42 5.11 5.06
CA PHE A 72 17.10 5.21 3.78
C PHE A 72 17.58 6.63 3.49
N LYS A 73 16.74 7.64 3.75
CA LYS A 73 17.14 9.06 3.65
C LYS A 73 18.28 9.44 4.60
N LYS A 74 18.32 8.86 5.81
CA LYS A 74 19.38 9.16 6.80
C LYS A 74 20.73 8.52 6.45
N GLU A 75 20.70 7.28 5.96
CA GLU A 75 21.89 6.45 5.70
C GLU A 75 22.52 6.72 4.32
N ASN A 76 21.73 7.16 3.34
CA ASN A 76 22.23 7.39 2.00
C ASN A 76 22.98 8.72 1.88
N ARG A 77 24.25 8.66 1.43
CA ARG A 77 25.10 9.84 1.23
C ARG A 77 24.47 10.85 0.25
N MET A 78 23.73 10.38 -0.75
CA MET A 78 23.03 11.24 -1.71
C MET A 78 21.86 11.99 -1.09
N ALA A 79 21.05 11.32 -0.27
CA ALA A 79 19.96 11.96 0.45
C ALA A 79 20.47 13.06 1.38
N ARG A 80 21.57 12.81 2.10
CA ARG A 80 22.23 13.82 2.93
C ARG A 80 22.73 15.01 2.12
N MET A 81 23.34 14.77 0.96
CA MET A 81 23.77 15.84 0.05
C MET A 81 22.60 16.64 -0.52
N GLU A 82 21.46 16.01 -0.84
CA GLU A 82 20.23 16.71 -1.26
C GLU A 82 19.61 17.53 -0.13
N ASP A 83 19.53 16.99 1.09
CA ASP A 83 19.04 17.70 2.27
C ASP A 83 19.94 18.89 2.62
N GLU A 84 21.27 18.71 2.60
CA GLU A 84 22.25 19.78 2.82
C GLU A 84 22.17 20.86 1.73
N ARG A 85 21.99 20.49 0.46
CA ARG A 85 21.74 21.45 -0.63
C ARG A 85 20.44 22.21 -0.42
N GLY A 86 19.34 21.52 -0.08
CA GLY A 86 18.05 22.16 0.17
C GLY A 86 18.07 23.09 1.38
N GLN A 87 18.82 22.75 2.43
CA GLN A 87 19.04 23.63 3.58
C GLN A 87 19.91 24.84 3.21
N ALA A 88 21.03 24.62 2.52
CA ALA A 88 21.91 25.70 2.08
C ALA A 88 21.21 26.67 1.12
N GLU A 89 20.36 26.18 0.20
CA GLU A 89 19.53 27.04 -0.65
C GLU A 89 18.54 27.90 0.15
N ARG A 90 17.88 27.33 1.17
CA ARG A 90 16.99 28.07 2.08
C ARG A 90 17.75 29.13 2.90
N GLU A 91 19.02 28.86 3.21
CA GLU A 91 19.90 29.75 3.96
C GLU A 91 20.75 30.67 3.08
N GLY A 92 20.57 30.63 1.74
CA GLY A 92 21.33 31.44 0.79
C GLY A 92 22.83 31.09 0.68
N GLN A 93 23.25 29.93 1.18
CA GLN A 93 24.62 29.45 1.15
C GLN A 93 24.89 28.54 -0.07
N ARG A 94 26.14 28.56 -0.56
CA ARG A 94 26.57 27.64 -1.63
C ARG A 94 27.29 26.44 -1.04
N VAL A 95 26.83 25.24 -1.37
CA VAL A 95 27.52 23.99 -1.01
C VAL A 95 28.69 23.75 -1.97
N ASN A 96 29.92 23.76 -1.45
CA ASN A 96 31.12 23.40 -2.22
C ASN A 96 31.29 21.88 -2.23
N ILE A 97 30.88 21.23 -3.32
CA ILE A 97 31.01 19.78 -3.49
C ILE A 97 32.25 19.48 -4.35
N SER A 98 33.17 18.67 -3.84
CA SER A 98 34.38 18.26 -4.57
C SER A 98 34.02 17.42 -5.80
N THR A 99 34.79 17.53 -6.88
CA THR A 99 34.64 16.70 -8.10
C THR A 99 34.74 15.20 -7.82
N ARG A 100 35.52 14.78 -6.81
CA ARG A 100 35.62 13.38 -6.36
C ARG A 100 34.38 12.93 -5.59
N GLN A 101 33.76 13.84 -4.83
CA GLN A 101 32.47 13.61 -4.18
C GLN A 101 31.35 13.54 -5.21
N LEU A 102 31.39 14.37 -6.26
CA LEU A 102 30.45 14.32 -7.40
C LEU A 102 30.54 13.01 -8.18
N SER A 103 31.75 12.54 -8.48
CA SER A 103 31.94 11.30 -9.24
C SER A 103 31.49 10.06 -8.46
N SER A 104 31.72 10.00 -7.14
CA SER A 104 31.23 8.91 -6.29
C SER A 104 29.74 9.03 -5.98
N ALA A 105 29.22 10.26 -5.89
CA ALA A 105 27.80 10.55 -5.80
C ALA A 105 27.02 10.03 -7.02
N LEU A 106 27.57 10.18 -8.23
CA LEU A 106 26.89 9.82 -9.47
C LEU A 106 26.55 8.31 -9.56
N SER A 107 27.46 7.43 -9.12
CA SER A 107 27.24 5.98 -9.14
C SER A 107 26.19 5.53 -8.12
N ASP A 108 26.13 6.21 -6.97
CA ASP A 108 25.17 5.92 -5.92
C ASP A 108 23.79 6.56 -6.21
N TYR A 109 23.75 7.59 -7.07
CA TYR A 109 22.56 8.36 -7.40
C TYR A 109 21.49 7.53 -8.11
N THR A 110 21.83 6.77 -9.16
CA THR A 110 20.83 5.99 -9.90
C THR A 110 20.15 4.96 -9.01
N LYS A 111 20.92 4.29 -8.14
CA LYS A 111 20.39 3.35 -7.15
C LYS A 111 19.52 4.07 -6.12
N TYR A 112 19.97 5.22 -5.62
CA TYR A 112 19.20 6.05 -4.70
C TYR A 112 17.83 6.46 -5.27
N VAL A 113 17.81 7.03 -6.48
CA VAL A 113 16.58 7.46 -7.16
C VAL A 113 15.65 6.27 -7.38
N HIS A 114 16.18 5.13 -7.82
CA HIS A 114 15.40 3.92 -8.01
C HIS A 114 14.73 3.45 -6.70
N THR A 115 15.49 3.30 -5.62
CA THR A 115 14.97 2.85 -4.32
C THR A 115 13.98 3.86 -3.72
N ILE A 116 14.22 5.17 -3.80
CA ILE A 116 13.25 6.19 -3.36
C ILE A 116 11.94 6.07 -4.14
N ASN A 117 12.03 5.87 -5.45
CA ASN A 117 10.84 5.74 -6.29
C ASN A 117 10.04 4.49 -5.90
N LEU A 118 10.69 3.35 -5.67
CA LEU A 118 10.01 2.13 -5.21
C LEU A 118 9.37 2.31 -3.84
N LEU A 119 10.11 2.84 -2.85
CA LEU A 119 9.55 3.13 -1.51
C LEU A 119 8.35 4.08 -1.59
N SER A 120 8.43 5.14 -2.42
CA SER A 120 7.34 6.09 -2.60
C SER A 120 6.12 5.45 -3.25
N LYS A 121 6.33 4.56 -4.23
CA LYS A 121 5.26 3.77 -4.86
C LYS A 121 4.57 2.87 -3.84
N HIS A 122 5.33 2.13 -3.02
CA HIS A 122 4.77 1.24 -2.00
C HIS A 122 4.04 1.98 -0.89
N LEU A 123 4.55 3.14 -0.47
CA LEU A 123 3.85 4.02 0.47
C LEU A 123 2.47 4.39 -0.06
N ARG A 124 2.41 4.93 -1.29
CA ARG A 124 1.13 5.30 -1.93
C ARG A 124 0.22 4.10 -2.12
N LEU A 125 0.76 2.96 -2.56
CA LEU A 125 0.02 1.72 -2.78
C LEU A 125 -0.63 1.21 -1.48
N SER A 126 0.14 1.18 -0.38
CA SER A 126 -0.36 0.74 0.93
C SER A 126 -1.41 1.70 1.49
N SER A 127 -1.22 3.01 1.34
CA SER A 127 -2.21 4.02 1.72
C SER A 127 -3.52 3.88 0.94
N GLU A 128 -3.46 3.70 -0.38
CA GLU A 128 -4.66 3.56 -1.21
C GLU A 128 -5.45 2.28 -0.87
N CYS A 129 -4.77 1.18 -0.53
CA CYS A 129 -5.43 -0.04 -0.02
C CYS A 129 -6.23 0.24 1.26
N LEU A 130 -5.62 0.90 2.23
CA LEU A 130 -6.30 1.24 3.50
C LEU A 130 -7.45 2.22 3.28
N GLU A 131 -7.25 3.25 2.46
CA GLU A 131 -8.29 4.22 2.14
C GLU A 131 -9.52 3.57 1.52
N LYS A 132 -9.33 2.67 0.54
CA LYS A 132 -10.43 1.92 -0.07
C LYS A 132 -11.07 0.96 0.90
N SER A 133 -10.28 0.21 1.68
CA SER A 133 -10.81 -0.68 2.72
C SER A 133 -11.73 0.06 3.69
N ASN A 134 -11.31 1.25 4.13
CA ASN A 134 -12.10 2.11 5.01
C ASN A 134 -13.33 2.69 4.31
N GLN A 135 -13.19 3.15 3.06
CA GLN A 135 -14.27 3.71 2.27
C GLN A 135 -15.43 2.72 2.09
N TYR A 136 -15.11 1.44 1.84
CA TYR A 136 -16.10 0.38 1.64
C TYR A 136 -16.45 -0.38 2.94
N LYS A 137 -15.85 0.01 4.07
CA LYS A 137 -16.01 -0.66 5.37
C LYS A 137 -15.74 -2.17 5.28
N LEU A 138 -14.70 -2.55 4.54
CA LEU A 138 -14.38 -3.96 4.28
C LEU A 138 -14.04 -4.72 5.56
N GLN A 139 -13.55 -4.04 6.59
CA GLN A 139 -13.29 -4.67 7.90
C GLN A 139 -14.55 -5.23 8.54
N ASP A 140 -15.68 -4.50 8.48
CA ASP A 140 -16.95 -4.99 9.02
C ASP A 140 -17.44 -6.24 8.26
N ILE A 141 -17.17 -6.27 6.94
CA ILE A 141 -17.52 -7.39 6.06
C ILE A 141 -16.61 -8.58 6.38
N ALA A 142 -15.30 -8.35 6.44
CA ALA A 142 -14.31 -9.39 6.74
C ALA A 142 -14.57 -10.03 8.11
N ASN A 143 -14.94 -9.26 9.13
CA ASN A 143 -15.30 -9.81 10.44
C ASN A 143 -16.50 -10.76 10.34
N LEU A 144 -17.51 -10.41 9.55
CA LEU A 144 -18.63 -11.31 9.28
C LEU A 144 -18.20 -12.56 8.49
N GLU A 145 -17.37 -12.40 7.46
CA GLU A 145 -16.82 -13.52 6.69
C GLU A 145 -16.06 -14.52 7.59
N GLN A 146 -15.19 -14.01 8.47
CA GLN A 146 -14.43 -14.83 9.42
C GLN A 146 -15.36 -15.55 10.41
N ASN A 147 -16.35 -14.85 10.96
CA ASN A 147 -17.32 -15.47 11.87
C ASN A 147 -18.11 -16.60 11.19
N LEU A 148 -18.55 -16.38 9.94
CA LEU A 148 -19.29 -17.38 9.16
C LEU A 148 -18.44 -18.62 8.85
N VAL A 149 -17.16 -18.45 8.52
CA VAL A 149 -16.27 -19.55 8.13
C VAL A 149 -15.70 -20.29 9.35
N CYS A 150 -15.25 -19.56 10.36
CA CYS A 150 -14.57 -20.13 11.52
C CYS A 150 -15.55 -20.60 12.61
N ASN A 151 -16.77 -20.08 12.66
CA ASN A 151 -17.75 -20.26 13.75
C ASN A 151 -17.30 -19.76 15.13
N PHE A 152 -16.22 -18.98 15.19
CA PHE A 152 -15.70 -18.37 16.42
C PHE A 152 -15.43 -16.88 16.19
N ASP A 153 -15.61 -16.07 17.24
CA ASP A 153 -15.25 -14.65 17.24
C ASP A 153 -13.76 -14.45 17.59
N GLU A 154 -13.33 -13.18 17.62
CA GLU A 154 -11.95 -12.78 17.96
C GLU A 154 -11.52 -13.24 19.38
N GLU A 155 -12.49 -13.45 20.28
CA GLU A 155 -12.29 -13.92 21.65
C GLU A 155 -12.36 -15.46 21.77
N HIS A 156 -12.47 -16.17 20.64
CA HIS A 156 -12.62 -17.63 20.56
C HIS A 156 -13.94 -18.17 21.16
N ASN A 157 -14.95 -17.32 21.30
CA ASN A 157 -16.29 -17.76 21.66
C ASN A 157 -17.05 -18.22 20.42
N GLN A 158 -17.89 -19.23 20.59
CA GLN A 158 -18.72 -19.72 19.48
C GLN A 158 -19.73 -18.65 19.06
N VAL A 159 -19.76 -18.33 17.76
CA VAL A 159 -20.68 -17.33 17.24
C VAL A 159 -22.09 -17.92 17.08
N SER A 160 -23.09 -17.07 17.32
CA SER A 160 -24.48 -17.43 17.04
C SER A 160 -24.76 -17.27 15.54
N MET A 161 -24.94 -18.39 14.84
CA MET A 161 -25.29 -18.37 13.41
C MET A 161 -26.56 -17.56 13.12
N ARG A 162 -27.50 -17.51 14.07
CA ARG A 162 -28.69 -16.66 13.93
C ARG A 162 -28.32 -15.17 13.87
N GLU A 163 -27.37 -14.74 14.70
CA GLU A 163 -26.89 -13.35 14.69
C GLU A 163 -26.05 -13.07 13.45
N CYS A 164 -25.20 -14.01 13.00
CA CYS A 164 -24.46 -13.87 11.75
C CYS A 164 -25.40 -13.72 10.54
N ILE A 165 -26.50 -14.49 10.47
CA ILE A 165 -27.50 -14.36 9.39
C ILE A 165 -28.21 -13.00 9.45
N LYS A 166 -28.49 -12.48 10.65
CA LYS A 166 -29.07 -11.13 10.79
C LYS A 166 -28.10 -10.05 10.31
N ASP A 167 -26.83 -10.16 10.68
CA ASP A 167 -25.80 -9.20 10.22
C ASP A 167 -25.61 -9.31 8.70
N LEU A 168 -25.58 -10.52 8.14
CA LEU A 168 -25.58 -10.76 6.70
C LEU A 168 -26.75 -10.02 6.01
N HIS A 169 -27.99 -10.22 6.47
CA HIS A 169 -29.14 -9.50 5.92
C HIS A 169 -28.98 -7.97 6.00
N HIS A 170 -28.43 -7.47 7.11
CA HIS A 170 -28.14 -6.06 7.27
C HIS A 170 -27.09 -5.58 6.25
N LYS A 171 -25.94 -6.25 6.13
CA LYS A 171 -24.86 -5.89 5.18
C LYS A 171 -25.31 -5.95 3.72
N LEU A 172 -26.14 -6.93 3.36
CA LEU A 172 -26.71 -7.04 2.01
C LEU A 172 -27.66 -5.89 1.67
N SER A 173 -28.37 -5.35 2.68
CA SER A 173 -29.33 -4.26 2.53
C SER A 173 -28.68 -2.86 2.47
N ILE A 174 -27.43 -2.72 2.91
CA ILE A 174 -26.70 -1.45 2.86
C ILE A 174 -26.37 -1.12 1.39
N PRO A 175 -26.76 0.05 0.85
CA PRO A 175 -26.49 0.41 -0.55
C PRO A 175 -24.99 0.55 -0.88
N THR A 176 -24.17 0.94 0.10
CA THR A 176 -22.74 1.20 -0.08
C THR A 176 -21.89 -0.07 -0.18
N THR A 177 -22.42 -1.23 0.23
CA THR A 177 -21.78 -2.52 -0.02
C THR A 177 -21.66 -2.71 -1.54
N GLY A 178 -20.52 -3.12 -2.07
CA GLY A 178 -20.39 -3.37 -3.51
C GLY A 178 -21.11 -4.67 -3.92
N SER A 179 -21.29 -4.88 -5.22
CA SER A 179 -21.94 -6.10 -5.72
C SER A 179 -21.09 -7.35 -5.47
N GLU A 180 -19.77 -7.20 -5.51
CA GLU A 180 -18.83 -8.29 -5.32
C GLU A 180 -18.79 -8.76 -3.87
N GLU A 181 -18.76 -7.83 -2.92
CA GLU A 181 -18.78 -8.15 -1.49
C GLU A 181 -20.09 -8.84 -1.09
N ARG A 182 -21.23 -8.39 -1.65
CA ARG A 182 -22.51 -9.09 -1.45
C ARG A 182 -22.46 -10.53 -1.97
N MET A 183 -21.88 -10.74 -3.15
CA MET A 183 -21.75 -12.07 -3.74
C MET A 183 -20.85 -12.97 -2.89
N ARG A 184 -19.69 -12.46 -2.44
CA ARG A 184 -18.77 -13.17 -1.55
C ARG A 184 -19.48 -13.62 -0.27
N LEU A 185 -20.17 -12.70 0.40
CA LEU A 185 -20.93 -12.99 1.62
C LEU A 185 -22.03 -14.04 1.44
N LEU A 186 -22.65 -14.14 0.26
CA LEU A 186 -23.69 -15.13 -0.04
C LEU A 186 -23.12 -16.52 -0.39
N LEU A 187 -21.85 -16.60 -0.78
CA LEU A 187 -21.18 -17.85 -1.13
C LEU A 187 -20.55 -18.56 0.07
N LEU A 188 -20.33 -17.82 1.17
CA LEU A 188 -19.89 -18.35 2.46
C LEU A 188 -21.06 -18.96 3.23
#